data_AF-A0A1K1LCB9-F1
#
_entry.id   AF-A0A1K1LCB9-F1
#
_cell.length_a   1.000
_cell.length_b   1.000
_cell.length_c   1.000
_cell.angle_alpha   90.00
_cell.angle_beta   90.00
_cell.angle_gamma   90.00
#
_symmetry.space_group_name_H-M   'P 1'
#
loop_
_entity.id
_entity.type
_entity.pdbx_description
1 polymer ?
#
loop_
_entity_poly.entity_id
_entity_poly.type
_entity_poly.pdbx_seq_one_letter_code
_entity_poly.pdbx_strand_id
1 'polypeptide(L)'
;MKIAIHYPAPTFDSYRAALVRSLFNADGIGFDLDADLPIDGPDAEPWQIGLVVGPSGSGKSSIGSRIWGEKALRGAEGWPKDRPIIDAISPEDGGGNWQAVTGALSAVGLGDVPAWLRPYHVLSTGERFRASLARLICEAPERAVVDEFTSVVDRQIAKIGATAFAKAWRRTGGQVVLLSCHYDIIDWLAPDWIFDTGGDGFRWTRGCLQRPRFELEIRQTGWEWWPYFEPHHYLKLPHMIAATNYVGFVDGQPVAHVAVSTRQGFVEARACRLVVMPEWQGAGVGMRFLNTICQMWRDGQNRYGKPMPTLFHTSHPGMCAALRRSPLWTQVSARLYGENKARSARSMTRSRERAGTLQGQGHSPGYGGHFRAVQGFRYIGGATCAS
;
A
#
# COMPACT_ATOMS: atom_id res chain seq x y z
N MET A 1 -11.88 -2.60 -31.05
CA MET A 1 -11.89 -4.07 -30.85
C MET A 1 -13.32 -4.51 -30.59
N LYS A 2 -13.87 -5.41 -31.42
CA LYS A 2 -15.21 -5.97 -31.21
C LYS A 2 -15.10 -7.34 -30.54
N ILE A 3 -15.85 -7.55 -29.47
CA ILE A 3 -15.91 -8.79 -28.70
C ILE A 3 -17.36 -9.26 -28.70
N ALA A 4 -17.63 -10.41 -29.32
CA ALA A 4 -18.98 -10.99 -29.42
C ALA A 4 -19.04 -12.35 -28.71
N ILE A 5 -19.55 -12.38 -27.48
CA ILE A 5 -19.61 -13.58 -26.63
C ILE A 5 -20.99 -14.20 -26.75
N HIS A 6 -21.06 -15.41 -27.28
CA HIS A 6 -22.29 -16.20 -27.35
C HIS A 6 -22.05 -17.55 -26.66
N TYR A 7 -22.63 -17.73 -25.48
CA TYR A 7 -22.67 -18.99 -24.76
C TYR A 7 -24.11 -19.50 -24.75
N PRO A 8 -24.55 -20.22 -25.80
CA PRO A 8 -25.86 -20.85 -25.79
C PRO A 8 -25.89 -21.90 -24.67
N ALA A 9 -26.91 -21.82 -23.81
CA ALA A 9 -27.11 -22.85 -22.80
C ALA A 9 -27.53 -24.16 -23.48
N PRO A 10 -26.80 -25.27 -23.31
CA PRO A 10 -27.23 -26.55 -23.85
C PRO A 10 -28.58 -26.95 -23.25
N THR A 11 -29.50 -27.37 -24.10
CA THR A 11 -30.80 -27.91 -23.69
C THR A 11 -30.63 -29.32 -23.17
N PHE A 12 -31.10 -29.58 -21.94
CA PHE A 12 -31.09 -30.90 -21.33
C PHE A 12 -32.52 -31.39 -21.12
N ASP A 13 -32.85 -32.57 -21.66
CA ASP A 13 -34.20 -33.16 -21.60
C ASP A 13 -34.44 -34.05 -20.38
N SER A 14 -33.63 -33.90 -19.33
CA SER A 14 -33.88 -34.62 -18.08
C SER A 14 -35.21 -34.20 -17.47
N TYR A 15 -35.94 -35.13 -16.84
CA TYR A 15 -37.24 -34.86 -16.21
C TYR A 15 -37.21 -33.63 -15.29
N ARG A 16 -36.16 -33.48 -14.46
CA ARG A 16 -36.00 -32.33 -13.57
C ARG A 16 -35.81 -31.01 -14.35
N ALA A 17 -34.99 -31.00 -15.39
CA ALA A 17 -34.74 -29.81 -16.20
C ALA A 17 -36.00 -29.38 -16.97
N ALA A 18 -36.73 -30.33 -17.56
CA ALA A 18 -37.99 -30.07 -18.26
C ALA A 18 -39.08 -29.56 -17.30
N LEU A 19 -39.21 -30.16 -16.12
CA LEU A 19 -40.15 -29.71 -15.08
C LEU A 19 -39.85 -28.29 -14.62
N VAL A 20 -38.59 -27.96 -14.31
CA VAL A 20 -38.18 -26.61 -13.89
C VAL A 20 -38.40 -25.60 -15.02
N ARG A 21 -38.01 -25.93 -16.25
CA ARG A 21 -38.24 -25.07 -17.42
C ARG A 21 -39.73 -24.77 -17.61
N SER A 22 -40.59 -25.79 -17.49
CA SER A 22 -42.04 -25.63 -17.60
C SER A 22 -42.66 -24.90 -16.42
N LEU A 23 -42.20 -25.14 -15.19
CA LEU A 23 -42.71 -24.49 -13.98
C LEU A 23 -42.44 -22.99 -13.95
N PHE A 24 -41.27 -22.58 -14.45
CA PHE A 24 -40.81 -21.18 -14.36
C PHE A 24 -40.76 -20.46 -15.72
N ASN A 25 -41.21 -21.09 -16.81
CA ASN A 25 -41.12 -20.57 -18.19
C ASN A 25 -39.71 -20.05 -18.53
N ALA A 26 -38.69 -20.82 -18.16
CA ALA A 26 -37.29 -20.40 -18.29
C ALA A 26 -36.74 -20.66 -19.71
N ASP A 27 -36.98 -19.72 -20.62
CA ASP A 27 -36.34 -19.64 -21.93
C ASP A 27 -35.17 -18.64 -21.93
N GLY A 28 -34.28 -18.72 -22.93
CA GLY A 28 -33.18 -17.75 -23.07
C GLY A 28 -32.08 -17.84 -21.99
N ILE A 29 -31.78 -19.06 -21.49
CA ILE A 29 -30.75 -19.32 -20.46
C ILE A 29 -29.32 -19.05 -20.98
N GLY A 30 -29.16 -18.83 -22.29
CA GLY A 30 -27.87 -18.50 -22.89
C GLY A 30 -27.35 -17.12 -22.45
N PHE A 31 -26.04 -16.95 -22.53
CA PHE A 31 -25.39 -15.68 -22.25
C PHE A 31 -24.85 -15.09 -23.54
N ASP A 32 -25.42 -13.96 -23.96
CA ASP A 32 -24.96 -13.19 -25.12
C ASP A 32 -24.46 -11.82 -24.68
N LEU A 33 -23.28 -11.42 -25.17
CA LEU A 33 -22.67 -10.13 -24.86
C LEU A 33 -21.84 -9.64 -26.04
N ASP A 34 -22.30 -8.57 -26.67
CA ASP A 34 -21.56 -7.83 -27.69
C ASP A 34 -20.99 -6.55 -27.10
N ALA A 35 -19.68 -6.38 -27.19
CA ALA A 35 -18.96 -5.21 -26.71
C ALA A 35 -18.05 -4.66 -27.81
N ASP A 36 -18.20 -3.36 -28.11
CA ASP A 36 -17.26 -2.62 -28.95
C ASP A 36 -16.37 -1.75 -28.07
N LEU A 37 -15.11 -2.14 -27.95
CA LEU A 37 -14.10 -1.49 -27.11
C LEU A 37 -13.07 -0.79 -28.00
N PRO A 38 -13.08 0.56 -28.12
CA PRO A 38 -12.11 1.31 -28.91
C PRO A 38 -10.75 1.45 -28.18
N ILE A 39 -10.21 0.32 -27.70
CA ILE A 39 -9.01 0.26 -26.84
C ILE A 39 -7.77 -0.27 -27.57
N ASP A 40 -7.94 -0.83 -28.76
CA ASP A 40 -6.90 -1.39 -29.64
C ASP A 40 -7.17 -0.97 -31.09
N GLY A 41 -6.11 -0.61 -31.82
CA GLY A 41 -6.15 -0.18 -33.22
C GLY A 41 -5.29 1.06 -33.48
N PRO A 42 -5.06 1.44 -34.76
CA PRO A 42 -4.30 2.65 -35.12
C PRO A 42 -4.95 3.94 -34.64
N ASP A 43 -6.28 3.96 -34.50
CA ASP A 43 -7.05 5.11 -34.00
C ASP A 43 -7.33 5.04 -32.49
N ALA A 44 -6.78 4.02 -31.79
CA ALA A 44 -6.96 3.90 -30.35
C ALA A 44 -6.11 4.94 -29.63
N GLU A 45 -6.75 5.71 -28.76
CA GLU A 45 -6.05 6.75 -28.02
C GLU A 45 -5.15 6.18 -26.93
N PRO A 46 -4.11 6.90 -26.47
CA PRO A 46 -3.21 6.41 -25.44
C PRO A 46 -3.92 6.19 -24.10
N TRP A 47 -3.71 5.01 -23.50
CA TRP A 47 -4.24 4.66 -22.18
C TRP A 47 -3.34 3.62 -21.50
N GLN A 48 -3.43 3.54 -20.17
CA GLN A 48 -2.69 2.57 -19.35
C GLN A 48 -3.59 1.74 -18.44
N ILE A 49 -4.70 2.30 -17.95
CA ILE A 49 -5.59 1.62 -17.01
C ILE A 49 -7.02 1.61 -17.55
N GLY A 50 -7.52 0.43 -17.87
CA GLY A 50 -8.92 0.16 -18.19
C GLY A 50 -9.66 -0.50 -17.04
N LEU A 51 -10.96 -0.26 -16.93
CA LEU A 51 -11.80 -0.89 -15.93
C LEU A 51 -13.07 -1.44 -16.57
N VAL A 52 -13.32 -2.74 -16.37
CA VAL A 52 -14.60 -3.37 -16.66
C VAL A 52 -15.35 -3.56 -15.35
N VAL A 53 -16.51 -2.92 -15.21
CA VAL A 53 -17.40 -3.06 -14.05
C VAL A 53 -18.72 -3.70 -14.45
N GLY A 54 -19.43 -4.24 -13.46
CA GLY A 54 -20.75 -4.80 -13.68
C GLY A 54 -21.17 -5.81 -12.61
N PRO A 55 -22.48 -6.10 -12.50
CA PRO A 55 -23.01 -7.05 -11.52
C PRO A 55 -22.43 -8.47 -11.71
N SER A 56 -22.52 -9.33 -10.69
CA SER A 56 -22.10 -10.73 -10.84
C SER A 56 -22.87 -11.42 -11.96
N GLY A 57 -22.22 -12.30 -12.73
CA GLY A 57 -22.84 -13.00 -13.86
C GLY A 57 -22.98 -12.18 -15.16
N SER A 58 -22.58 -10.91 -15.20
CA SER A 58 -22.65 -10.06 -16.41
C SER A 58 -21.55 -10.31 -17.46
N GLY A 59 -20.79 -11.40 -17.38
CA GLY A 59 -19.76 -11.77 -18.37
C GLY A 59 -18.43 -11.02 -18.29
N LYS A 60 -18.12 -10.34 -17.17
CA LYS A 60 -16.82 -9.66 -16.97
C LYS A 60 -15.62 -10.58 -17.22
N SER A 61 -15.59 -11.75 -16.58
CA SER A 61 -14.53 -12.74 -16.75
C SER A 61 -14.46 -13.25 -18.19
N SER A 62 -15.60 -13.41 -18.86
CA SER A 62 -15.67 -13.81 -20.27
C SER A 62 -15.14 -12.75 -21.22
N ILE A 63 -15.37 -11.46 -20.95
CA ILE A 63 -14.71 -10.37 -21.69
C ILE A 63 -13.21 -10.39 -21.41
N GLY A 64 -12.85 -10.49 -20.14
CA GLY A 64 -11.47 -10.49 -19.68
C GLY A 64 -10.59 -11.52 -20.38
N SER A 65 -11.06 -12.76 -20.52
CA SER A 65 -10.32 -13.83 -21.19
C SER A 65 -10.13 -13.61 -22.69
N ARG A 66 -10.96 -12.75 -23.31
CA ARG A 66 -10.88 -12.39 -24.73
C ARG A 66 -10.04 -11.16 -24.99
N ILE A 67 -9.96 -10.24 -24.04
CA ILE A 67 -9.05 -9.09 -24.10
C ILE A 67 -7.62 -9.64 -24.09
N TRP A 68 -6.95 -9.58 -25.24
CA TRP A 68 -5.58 -10.05 -25.46
C TRP A 68 -5.33 -11.56 -25.22
N GLY A 69 -6.39 -12.34 -25.00
CA GLY A 69 -6.34 -13.79 -24.79
C GLY A 69 -5.92 -14.23 -23.39
N GLU A 70 -6.01 -15.53 -23.12
CA GLU A 70 -5.77 -16.12 -21.79
C GLU A 70 -4.38 -15.85 -21.22
N LYS A 71 -3.37 -15.64 -22.07
CA LYS A 71 -1.99 -15.33 -21.63
C LYS A 71 -1.88 -13.96 -20.95
N ALA A 72 -2.80 -13.04 -21.22
CA ALA A 72 -2.84 -11.73 -20.55
C ALA A 72 -3.53 -11.81 -19.18
N LEU A 73 -4.34 -12.84 -18.93
CA LEU A 73 -5.04 -13.01 -17.67
C LEU A 73 -4.04 -13.28 -16.53
N ARG A 74 -4.22 -12.56 -15.42
CA ARG A 74 -3.41 -12.65 -14.20
C ARG A 74 -4.30 -13.03 -13.03
N GLY A 75 -3.71 -13.73 -12.06
CA GLY A 75 -4.39 -14.18 -10.83
C GLY A 75 -4.41 -15.70 -10.64
N ALA A 76 -4.22 -16.48 -11.70
CA ALA A 76 -4.10 -17.95 -11.65
C ALA A 76 -2.65 -18.43 -11.39
N GLU A 77 -1.68 -17.53 -11.37
CA GLU A 77 -0.27 -17.87 -11.20
C GLU A 77 -0.02 -18.43 -9.79
N GLY A 78 0.64 -19.59 -9.73
CA GLY A 78 0.96 -20.25 -8.47
C GLY A 78 1.92 -19.42 -7.62
N TRP A 79 1.64 -19.37 -6.32
CA TRP A 79 2.59 -18.87 -5.33
C TRP A 79 3.33 -20.04 -4.68
N PRO A 80 4.68 -19.99 -4.59
CA PRO A 80 5.44 -21.02 -3.91
C PRO A 80 5.11 -21.04 -2.42
N LYS A 81 5.10 -22.24 -1.83
CA LYS A 81 4.71 -22.47 -0.43
C LYS A 81 5.88 -22.41 0.55
N ASP A 82 7.09 -22.60 0.03
CA ASP A 82 8.34 -22.84 0.76
C ASP A 82 9.28 -21.63 0.80
N ARG A 83 8.92 -20.52 0.15
CA ARG A 83 9.70 -19.28 0.13
C ARG A 83 8.84 -18.06 0.45
N PRO A 84 9.43 -16.97 0.99
CA PRO A 84 8.70 -15.74 1.30
C PRO A 84 8.29 -14.97 0.04
N ILE A 85 7.31 -14.06 0.17
CA ILE A 85 6.84 -13.28 -0.99
C ILE A 85 7.92 -12.39 -1.63
N ILE A 86 8.89 -11.92 -0.84
CA ILE A 86 9.99 -11.12 -1.38
C ILE A 86 10.84 -11.89 -2.40
N ASP A 87 10.98 -13.21 -2.19
CA ASP A 87 11.69 -14.09 -3.12
C ASP A 87 10.76 -14.57 -4.25
N ALA A 88 9.46 -14.73 -3.97
CA ALA A 88 8.48 -15.18 -4.96
C ALA A 88 8.12 -14.14 -6.04
N ILE A 89 8.29 -12.84 -5.74
CA ILE A 89 8.00 -11.74 -6.69
C ILE A 89 9.18 -11.50 -7.66
N SER A 90 10.34 -12.12 -7.41
CA SER A 90 11.50 -12.05 -8.31
C SER A 90 11.58 -13.31 -9.18
N PRO A 91 11.67 -13.18 -10.51
CA PRO A 91 11.83 -14.33 -11.41
C PRO A 91 13.26 -14.91 -11.40
N GLU A 92 14.24 -14.22 -10.81
CA GLU A 92 15.62 -14.69 -10.72
C GLU A 92 15.94 -15.25 -9.33
N ASP A 93 16.14 -16.58 -9.26
CA ASP A 93 16.68 -17.30 -8.11
C ASP A 93 18.18 -16.94 -7.93
N GLY A 94 18.46 -15.74 -7.41
CA GLY A 94 19.84 -15.25 -7.24
C GLY A 94 20.01 -13.93 -6.49
N GLY A 95 18.93 -13.37 -5.95
CA GLY A 95 18.96 -12.05 -5.33
C GLY A 95 18.96 -10.93 -6.35
N GLY A 96 18.03 -10.99 -7.33
CA GLY A 96 17.74 -9.95 -8.30
C GLY A 96 17.47 -8.57 -7.66
N ASN A 97 16.90 -7.61 -8.40
CA ASN A 97 16.70 -6.25 -7.87
C ASN A 97 15.68 -6.21 -6.71
N TRP A 98 16.09 -6.59 -5.50
CA TRP A 98 15.25 -6.64 -4.30
C TRP A 98 14.73 -5.24 -3.94
N GLN A 99 15.43 -4.18 -4.35
CA GLN A 99 14.97 -2.80 -4.23
C GLN A 99 13.75 -2.53 -5.11
N ALA A 100 13.65 -3.15 -6.29
CA ALA A 100 12.45 -3.10 -7.12
C ALA A 100 11.28 -3.82 -6.43
N VAL A 101 11.51 -5.02 -5.88
CA VAL A 101 10.49 -5.80 -5.17
C VAL A 101 9.97 -5.06 -3.92
N THR A 102 10.88 -4.63 -3.04
CA THR A 102 10.50 -3.86 -1.84
C THR A 102 9.90 -2.50 -2.20
N GLY A 103 10.32 -1.91 -3.32
CA GLY A 103 9.74 -0.72 -3.90
C GLY A 103 8.29 -0.93 -4.33
N ALA A 104 8.00 -2.02 -5.05
CA ALA A 104 6.65 -2.38 -5.49
C ALA A 104 5.74 -2.71 -4.32
N LEU A 105 6.19 -3.55 -3.37
CA LEU A 105 5.46 -3.86 -2.13
C LEU A 105 5.11 -2.59 -1.35
N SER A 106 6.07 -1.67 -1.19
CA SER A 106 5.83 -0.37 -0.57
C SER A 106 4.83 0.48 -1.38
N ALA A 107 4.91 0.44 -2.71
CA ALA A 107 4.10 1.26 -3.60
C ALA A 107 2.62 0.86 -3.57
N VAL A 108 2.31 -0.43 -3.41
CA VAL A 108 0.93 -0.95 -3.24
C VAL A 108 0.43 -0.89 -1.80
N GLY A 109 1.19 -0.27 -0.89
CA GLY A 109 0.80 -0.13 0.51
C GLY A 109 0.99 -1.39 1.35
N LEU A 110 1.84 -2.34 0.94
CA LEU A 110 2.30 -3.43 1.80
C LEU A 110 3.65 -3.03 2.38
N GLY A 111 3.66 -2.14 3.37
CA GLY A 111 4.88 -1.59 4.00
C GLY A 111 5.37 -2.38 5.21
N ASP A 112 4.66 -3.43 5.63
CA ASP A 112 5.05 -4.26 6.77
C ASP A 112 6.18 -5.23 6.39
N VAL A 113 7.36 -5.02 6.94
CA VAL A 113 8.57 -5.82 6.62
C VAL A 113 8.40 -7.30 7.03
N PRO A 114 7.86 -7.64 8.22
CA PRO A 114 7.52 -9.02 8.56
C PRO A 114 6.64 -9.71 7.53
N ALA A 115 5.64 -9.04 6.96
CA ALA A 115 4.80 -9.61 5.90
C ALA A 115 5.62 -10.00 4.65
N TRP A 116 6.67 -9.24 4.29
CA TRP A 116 7.54 -9.55 3.13
C TRP A 116 8.28 -10.88 3.28
N LEU A 117 8.57 -11.27 4.53
CA LEU A 117 9.32 -12.47 4.89
C LEU A 117 8.42 -13.69 5.13
N ARG A 118 7.11 -13.57 4.90
CA ARG A 118 6.15 -14.68 5.02
C ARG A 118 5.84 -15.28 3.66
N PRO A 119 5.60 -16.60 3.58
CA PRO A 119 5.00 -17.22 2.39
C PRO A 119 3.60 -16.67 2.14
N TYR A 120 3.20 -16.62 0.87
CA TYR A 120 1.92 -16.04 0.44
C TYR A 120 0.69 -16.60 1.17
N HIS A 121 0.68 -17.90 1.44
CA HIS A 121 -0.46 -18.58 2.08
C HIS A 121 -0.68 -18.18 3.56
N VAL A 122 0.34 -17.64 4.23
CA VAL A 122 0.27 -17.20 5.64
C VAL A 122 -0.26 -15.77 5.77
N LEU A 123 -0.25 -15.00 4.68
CA LEU A 123 -0.70 -13.61 4.66
C LEU A 123 -2.21 -13.50 4.89
N SER A 124 -2.65 -12.39 5.45
CA SER A 124 -4.06 -12.00 5.46
C SER A 124 -4.57 -11.76 4.03
N THR A 125 -5.88 -11.72 3.84
CA THR A 125 -6.47 -11.49 2.51
C THR A 125 -6.09 -10.13 1.92
N GLY A 126 -6.04 -9.07 2.74
CA GLY A 126 -5.58 -7.76 2.30
C GLY A 126 -4.09 -7.69 1.97
N GLU A 127 -3.24 -8.47 2.65
CA GLU A 127 -1.82 -8.59 2.32
C GLU A 127 -1.60 -9.40 1.03
N ARG A 128 -2.33 -10.50 0.85
CA ARG A 128 -2.31 -11.31 -0.39
C ARG A 128 -2.70 -10.50 -1.63
N PHE A 129 -3.76 -9.69 -1.51
CA PHE A 129 -4.18 -8.77 -2.55
C PHE A 129 -3.04 -7.83 -2.94
N ARG A 130 -2.44 -7.14 -1.97
CA ARG A 130 -1.32 -6.22 -2.24
C ARG A 130 -0.08 -6.94 -2.78
N ALA A 131 0.27 -8.12 -2.26
CA ALA A 131 1.40 -8.91 -2.76
C ALA A 131 1.21 -9.29 -4.25
N SER A 132 -0.01 -9.64 -4.66
CA SER A 132 -0.34 -9.92 -6.07
C SER A 132 -0.22 -8.69 -6.96
N LEU A 133 -0.66 -7.52 -6.47
CA LEU A 133 -0.47 -6.26 -7.19
C LEU A 133 1.02 -5.87 -7.29
N ALA A 134 1.79 -6.10 -6.23
CA ALA A 134 3.23 -5.84 -6.25
C ALA A 134 3.95 -6.74 -7.28
N ARG A 135 3.57 -8.02 -7.37
CA ARG A 135 4.06 -8.94 -8.40
C ARG A 135 3.81 -8.41 -9.80
N LEU A 136 2.57 -8.02 -10.07
CA LEU A 136 2.17 -7.46 -11.36
C LEU A 136 2.96 -6.18 -11.71
N ILE A 137 3.18 -5.28 -10.75
CA ILE A 137 3.98 -4.06 -10.95
C ILE A 137 5.45 -4.38 -11.20
N CYS A 138 6.01 -5.40 -10.54
CA CYS A 138 7.40 -5.81 -10.75
C CYS A 138 7.62 -6.45 -12.12
N GLU A 139 6.71 -7.35 -12.53
CA GLU A 139 6.77 -8.00 -13.84
C GLU A 139 6.53 -7.01 -14.98
N ALA A 140 5.71 -5.98 -14.73
CA ALA A 140 5.40 -4.89 -15.65
C ALA A 140 5.14 -5.36 -17.10
N PRO A 141 4.27 -6.35 -17.33
CA PRO A 141 3.97 -6.81 -18.68
C PRO A 141 3.39 -5.69 -19.54
N GLU A 142 3.64 -5.73 -20.85
CA GLU A 142 3.07 -4.75 -21.79
C GLU A 142 1.54 -4.71 -21.74
N ARG A 143 0.92 -5.89 -21.52
CA ARG A 143 -0.52 -6.08 -21.49
C ARG A 143 -0.90 -7.09 -20.40
N ALA A 144 -1.84 -6.71 -19.54
CA ALA A 144 -2.36 -7.58 -18.48
C ALA A 144 -3.87 -7.40 -18.26
N VAL A 145 -4.55 -8.48 -17.89
CA VAL A 145 -5.94 -8.48 -17.44
C VAL A 145 -5.99 -9.06 -16.04
N VAL A 146 -6.58 -8.34 -15.09
CA VAL A 146 -6.74 -8.81 -13.71
C VAL A 146 -8.22 -9.05 -13.44
N ASP A 147 -8.60 -10.30 -13.28
CA ASP A 147 -9.97 -10.64 -12.86
C ASP A 147 -10.13 -10.47 -11.36
N GLU A 148 -11.37 -10.27 -10.93
CA GLU A 148 -11.75 -10.13 -9.52
C GLU A 148 -10.98 -9.04 -8.75
N PHE A 149 -10.66 -7.95 -9.45
CA PHE A 149 -9.96 -6.82 -8.85
C PHE A 149 -10.75 -6.27 -7.65
N THR A 150 -10.14 -6.34 -6.47
CA THR A 150 -10.69 -5.92 -5.15
C THR A 150 -11.86 -6.74 -4.58
N SER A 151 -12.19 -7.91 -5.15
CA SER A 151 -13.37 -8.69 -4.71
C SER A 151 -13.23 -9.26 -3.29
N VAL A 152 -12.01 -9.65 -2.89
CA VAL A 152 -11.75 -10.41 -1.64
C VAL A 152 -11.35 -9.54 -0.44
N VAL A 153 -11.32 -8.22 -0.56
CA VAL A 153 -10.84 -7.30 0.49
C VAL A 153 -11.94 -6.37 0.97
N ASP A 154 -11.79 -5.83 2.18
CA ASP A 154 -12.70 -4.79 2.67
C ASP A 154 -12.65 -3.53 1.79
N ARG A 155 -13.72 -2.73 1.84
CA ARG A 155 -13.89 -1.60 0.94
C ARG A 155 -12.82 -0.52 1.11
N GLN A 156 -12.29 -0.33 2.31
CA GLN A 156 -11.26 0.68 2.53
C GLN A 156 -9.92 0.22 1.95
N ILE A 157 -9.53 -1.03 2.20
CA ILE A 157 -8.35 -1.63 1.57
C ILE A 157 -8.48 -1.65 0.04
N ALA A 158 -9.67 -1.94 -0.50
CA ALA A 158 -9.94 -1.89 -1.94
C ALA A 158 -9.66 -0.49 -2.51
N LYS A 159 -10.25 0.55 -1.92
CA LYS A 159 -10.11 1.94 -2.36
C LYS A 159 -8.66 2.43 -2.29
N ILE A 160 -8.01 2.25 -1.15
CA ILE A 160 -6.62 2.68 -0.97
C ILE A 160 -5.67 1.85 -1.84
N GLY A 161 -5.90 0.55 -1.94
CA GLY A 161 -5.15 -0.35 -2.81
C GLY A 161 -5.28 0.01 -4.29
N ALA A 162 -6.48 0.37 -4.75
CA ALA A 162 -6.72 0.82 -6.13
C ALA A 162 -5.95 2.10 -6.46
N THR A 163 -5.96 3.10 -5.57
CA THR A 163 -5.13 4.31 -5.74
C THR A 163 -3.64 4.00 -5.75
N ALA A 164 -3.19 3.17 -4.81
CA ALA A 164 -1.79 2.80 -4.67
C ALA A 164 -1.29 2.07 -5.93
N PHE A 165 -2.10 1.12 -6.42
CA PHE A 165 -1.87 0.41 -7.68
C PHE A 165 -1.84 1.36 -8.87
N ALA A 166 -2.87 2.19 -9.08
CA ALA A 166 -2.92 3.11 -10.21
C ALA A 166 -1.69 4.02 -10.27
N LYS A 167 -1.28 4.59 -9.12
CA LYS A 167 -0.08 5.43 -9.02
C LYS A 167 1.21 4.67 -9.34
N ALA A 168 1.28 3.39 -8.99
CA ALA A 168 2.45 2.56 -9.25
C ALA A 168 2.48 2.08 -10.70
N TRP A 169 1.36 1.58 -11.22
CA TRP A 169 1.20 1.10 -12.59
C TRP A 169 1.44 2.21 -13.61
N ARG A 170 0.96 3.44 -13.37
CA ARG A 170 1.22 4.57 -14.28
C ARG A 170 2.70 4.95 -14.45
N ARG A 171 3.61 4.42 -13.62
CA ARG A 171 5.06 4.59 -13.79
C ARG A 171 5.69 3.51 -14.66
N THR A 172 4.95 2.45 -14.97
CA THR A 172 5.34 1.47 -15.98
C THR A 172 4.96 2.01 -17.36
N GLY A 173 5.23 1.24 -18.42
CA GLY A 173 4.75 1.50 -19.77
C GLY A 173 3.58 0.60 -20.19
N GLY A 174 3.09 -0.27 -19.30
CA GLY A 174 2.14 -1.33 -19.64
C GLY A 174 0.68 -0.87 -19.60
N GLN A 175 -0.18 -1.63 -20.29
CA GLN A 175 -1.62 -1.49 -20.27
C GLN A 175 -2.24 -2.58 -19.40
N VAL A 176 -3.16 -2.22 -18.52
CA VAL A 176 -3.88 -3.17 -17.66
C VAL A 176 -5.38 -2.96 -17.76
N VAL A 177 -6.13 -4.05 -17.88
CA VAL A 177 -7.58 -4.07 -17.74
C VAL A 177 -7.94 -4.75 -16.43
N LEU A 178 -8.65 -4.05 -15.56
CA LEU A 178 -9.11 -4.55 -14.28
C LEU A 178 -10.59 -4.91 -14.38
N LEU A 179 -10.98 -6.09 -13.90
CA LEU A 179 -12.37 -6.54 -13.89
C LEU A 179 -12.86 -6.51 -12.44
N SER A 180 -13.93 -5.77 -12.14
CA SER A 180 -14.45 -5.66 -10.79
C SER A 180 -15.97 -5.67 -10.77
N CYS A 181 -16.57 -6.17 -9.68
CA CYS A 181 -18.00 -5.98 -9.40
C CYS A 181 -18.29 -4.72 -8.58
N HIS A 182 -17.25 -3.98 -8.17
CA HIS A 182 -17.37 -2.86 -7.25
C HIS A 182 -17.18 -1.53 -7.96
N TYR A 183 -18.17 -0.64 -7.84
CA TYR A 183 -18.16 0.68 -8.47
C TYR A 183 -17.47 1.75 -7.61
N ASP A 184 -17.41 1.54 -6.30
CA ASP A 184 -16.84 2.49 -5.33
C ASP A 184 -15.31 2.66 -5.44
N ILE A 185 -14.63 1.86 -6.27
CA ILE A 185 -13.21 2.02 -6.59
C ILE A 185 -12.96 2.91 -7.80
N ILE A 186 -13.98 3.28 -8.58
CA ILE A 186 -13.83 4.03 -9.84
C ILE A 186 -13.06 5.33 -9.62
N ASP A 187 -13.50 6.16 -8.68
CA ASP A 187 -12.86 7.46 -8.39
C ASP A 187 -11.46 7.29 -7.78
N TRP A 188 -11.22 6.18 -7.06
CA TRP A 188 -9.96 5.90 -6.41
C TRP A 188 -8.91 5.36 -7.38
N LEU A 189 -9.34 4.54 -8.34
CA LEU A 189 -8.52 4.00 -9.42
C LEU A 189 -8.24 5.07 -10.48
N ALA A 190 -9.24 5.91 -10.77
CA ALA A 190 -9.24 6.88 -11.86
C ALA A 190 -8.72 6.25 -13.17
N PRO A 191 -9.43 5.23 -13.71
CA PRO A 191 -9.04 4.59 -14.97
C PRO A 191 -9.12 5.60 -16.13
N ASP A 192 -8.53 5.26 -17.27
CA ASP A 192 -8.56 6.05 -18.50
C ASP A 192 -9.86 5.81 -19.29
N TRP A 193 -10.45 4.61 -19.15
CA TRP A 193 -11.76 4.24 -19.67
C TRP A 193 -12.48 3.25 -18.75
N ILE A 194 -13.81 3.19 -18.87
CA ILE A 194 -14.70 2.27 -18.16
C ILE A 194 -15.61 1.57 -19.17
N PHE A 195 -15.78 0.26 -19.01
CA PHE A 195 -16.84 -0.50 -19.67
C PHE A 195 -17.76 -1.10 -18.61
N ASP A 196 -19.03 -0.71 -18.62
CA ASP A 196 -20.03 -1.26 -17.72
C ASP A 196 -20.87 -2.32 -18.41
N THR A 197 -20.71 -3.58 -17.99
CA THR A 197 -21.50 -4.71 -18.48
C THR A 197 -22.93 -4.74 -17.94
N GLY A 198 -23.25 -3.88 -16.97
CA GLY A 198 -24.59 -3.72 -16.39
C GLY A 198 -25.51 -2.76 -17.14
N GLY A 199 -25.00 -1.96 -18.09
CA GLY A 199 -25.85 -1.15 -18.98
C GLY A 199 -25.27 0.16 -19.48
N ASP A 200 -24.32 0.79 -18.77
CA ASP A 200 -23.78 2.10 -19.15
C ASP A 200 -22.79 2.04 -20.32
N GLY A 201 -22.36 0.85 -20.73
CA GLY A 201 -21.52 0.64 -21.91
C GLY A 201 -20.11 1.23 -21.75
N PHE A 202 -19.48 1.56 -22.88
CA PHE A 202 -18.10 2.07 -22.92
C PHE A 202 -18.07 3.60 -22.78
N ARG A 203 -17.16 4.11 -21.93
CA ARG A 203 -16.84 5.53 -21.86
C ARG A 203 -15.38 5.82 -21.54
N TRP A 204 -14.85 6.89 -22.12
CA TRP A 204 -13.57 7.49 -21.73
C TRP A 204 -13.74 8.35 -20.48
N THR A 205 -12.76 8.32 -19.58
CA THR A 205 -12.79 9.06 -18.30
C THR A 205 -11.66 10.07 -18.12
N ARG A 206 -10.57 9.94 -18.87
CA ARG A 206 -9.47 10.93 -19.12
C ARG A 206 -9.40 12.16 -18.22
N GLY A 207 -9.07 11.95 -16.93
CA GLY A 207 -8.84 13.05 -15.98
C GLY A 207 -10.09 13.73 -15.41
N CYS A 208 -11.29 13.34 -15.85
CA CYS A 208 -12.56 13.76 -15.25
C CYS A 208 -12.72 13.18 -13.83
N LEU A 209 -12.16 11.99 -13.60
CA LEU A 209 -12.17 11.34 -12.30
C LEU A 209 -11.03 11.89 -11.45
N GLN A 210 -11.38 12.43 -10.29
CA GLN A 210 -10.42 12.82 -9.28
C GLN A 210 -10.58 11.95 -8.04
N ARG A 211 -9.43 11.52 -7.50
CA ARG A 211 -9.40 10.82 -6.24
C ARG A 211 -10.13 11.64 -5.16
N PRO A 212 -11.03 11.02 -4.38
CA PRO A 212 -11.68 11.69 -3.27
C PRO A 212 -10.66 12.28 -2.30
N ARG A 213 -10.90 13.53 -1.90
CA ARG A 213 -10.14 14.17 -0.82
C ARG A 213 -10.75 13.73 0.51
N PHE A 214 -9.89 13.53 1.50
CA PHE A 214 -10.30 13.29 2.88
C PHE A 214 -9.46 14.19 3.78
N GLU A 215 -10.03 14.57 4.91
CA GLU A 215 -9.37 15.38 5.91
C GLU A 215 -8.59 14.48 6.88
N LEU A 216 -7.38 14.90 7.23
CA LEU A 216 -6.56 14.25 8.25
C LEU A 216 -6.42 15.21 9.42
N GLU A 217 -7.21 14.98 10.48
CA GLU A 217 -7.13 15.76 11.70
C GLU A 217 -5.91 15.31 12.51
N ILE A 218 -5.01 16.22 12.87
CA ILE A 218 -3.84 15.92 13.71
C ILE A 218 -4.11 16.38 15.13
N ARG A 219 -4.14 15.43 16.06
CA ARG A 219 -4.30 15.71 17.50
C ARG A 219 -3.00 15.46 18.22
N GLN A 220 -2.63 16.38 19.10
CA GLN A 220 -1.59 16.12 20.10
C GLN A 220 -2.19 15.27 21.22
N THR A 221 -1.60 14.12 21.52
CA THR A 221 -2.11 13.14 22.48
C THR A 221 -1.03 12.70 23.46
N GLY A 222 -1.40 11.83 24.42
CA GLY A 222 -0.44 11.01 25.14
C GLY A 222 -0.24 9.65 24.44
N TRP A 223 0.24 8.67 25.21
CA TRP A 223 0.50 7.29 24.73
C TRP A 223 -0.75 6.40 24.72
N GLU A 224 -1.91 6.90 25.11
CA GLU A 224 -3.18 6.15 25.20
C GLU A 224 -3.62 5.50 23.88
N TRP A 225 -3.22 6.08 22.74
CA TRP A 225 -3.51 5.53 21.42
C TRP A 225 -2.46 4.52 20.93
N TRP A 226 -1.30 4.42 21.58
CA TRP A 226 -0.21 3.54 21.15
C TRP A 226 -0.59 2.07 20.99
N PRO A 227 -1.46 1.47 21.86
CA PRO A 227 -1.89 0.08 21.69
C PRO A 227 -2.54 -0.23 20.34
N TYR A 228 -3.13 0.75 19.65
CA TYR A 228 -3.68 0.58 18.31
C TYR A 228 -2.59 0.47 17.23
N PHE A 229 -1.45 1.13 17.44
CA PHE A 229 -0.36 1.21 16.46
C PHE A 229 0.77 0.21 16.72
N GLU A 230 0.96 -0.20 17.98
CA GLU A 230 2.01 -1.13 18.40
C GLU A 230 2.03 -2.44 17.59
N PRO A 231 0.88 -3.11 17.30
CA PRO A 231 0.88 -4.34 16.51
C PRO A 231 1.43 -4.16 15.09
N HIS A 232 1.31 -2.95 14.54
CA HIS A 232 1.77 -2.57 13.20
C HIS A 232 3.17 -1.96 13.21
N HIS A 233 3.78 -1.86 14.40
CA HIS A 233 5.15 -1.42 14.56
C HIS A 233 6.07 -2.65 14.64
N TYR A 234 6.75 -2.97 13.54
CA TYR A 234 7.57 -4.19 13.42
C TYR A 234 8.80 -4.27 14.36
N LEU A 235 9.04 -3.27 15.22
CA LEU A 235 10.10 -3.29 16.23
C LEU A 235 9.52 -3.12 17.63
N LYS A 236 9.66 -4.10 18.53
CA LYS A 236 9.28 -3.86 19.93
C LYS A 236 10.32 -2.95 20.61
N LEU A 237 9.94 -1.72 20.90
CA LEU A 237 10.79 -0.70 21.52
C LEU A 237 10.04 -0.04 22.68
N PRO A 238 10.74 0.36 23.76
CA PRO A 238 10.13 1.14 24.83
C PRO A 238 9.68 2.51 24.30
N HIS A 239 8.70 3.10 24.99
CA HIS A 239 8.24 4.45 24.69
C HIS A 239 9.39 5.46 24.69
N MET A 240 9.30 6.42 23.78
CA MET A 240 10.27 7.51 23.72
C MET A 240 10.12 8.39 24.97
N ILE A 241 11.21 8.56 25.71
CA ILE A 241 11.23 9.35 26.94
C ILE A 241 10.90 10.81 26.61
N ALA A 242 10.03 11.40 27.44
CA ALA A 242 9.58 12.78 27.31
C ALA A 242 9.12 13.10 25.87
N ALA A 243 8.40 12.21 25.21
CA ALA A 243 7.84 12.51 23.90
C ALA A 243 6.50 13.24 24.00
N THR A 244 6.21 14.05 22.98
CA THR A 244 4.87 14.50 22.63
C THR A 244 4.35 13.56 21.54
N ASN A 245 3.18 12.95 21.74
CA ASN A 245 2.58 12.09 20.74
C ASN A 245 1.64 12.89 19.85
N TYR A 246 1.56 12.48 18.59
CA TYR A 246 0.62 12.99 17.63
C TYR A 246 -0.07 11.82 16.96
N VAL A 247 -1.39 11.92 16.83
CA VAL A 247 -2.23 10.93 16.15
C VAL A 247 -3.02 11.63 15.05
N GLY A 248 -2.99 11.06 13.85
CA GLY A 248 -3.82 11.48 12.73
C GLY A 248 -5.13 10.71 12.74
N PHE A 249 -6.24 11.42 12.54
CA PHE A 249 -7.58 10.85 12.47
C PHE A 249 -8.23 11.13 11.11
N VAL A 250 -8.95 10.14 10.57
CA VAL A 250 -9.86 10.32 9.43
C VAL A 250 -11.22 9.80 9.86
N ASP A 251 -12.25 10.63 9.74
CA ASP A 251 -13.61 10.32 10.18
C ASP A 251 -13.67 9.77 11.63
N GLY A 252 -12.84 10.34 12.50
CA GLY A 252 -12.72 9.93 13.91
C GLY A 252 -11.93 8.64 14.17
N GLN A 253 -11.46 7.94 13.13
CA GLN A 253 -10.64 6.73 13.26
C GLN A 253 -9.14 7.06 13.30
N PRO A 254 -8.34 6.48 14.20
CA PRO A 254 -6.89 6.70 14.26
C PRO A 254 -6.18 6.01 13.08
N VAL A 255 -5.45 6.78 12.27
CA VAL A 255 -4.83 6.26 11.03
C VAL A 255 -3.30 6.33 11.00
N ALA A 256 -2.70 7.25 11.76
CA ALA A 256 -1.26 7.44 11.79
C ALA A 256 -0.78 7.91 13.17
N HIS A 257 0.43 7.52 13.54
CA HIS A 257 1.06 7.93 14.80
C HIS A 257 2.53 8.28 14.60
N VAL A 258 2.96 9.34 15.28
CA VAL A 258 4.38 9.64 15.49
C VAL A 258 4.55 10.33 16.85
N ALA A 259 5.64 9.99 17.53
CA ALA A 259 6.06 10.64 18.76
C ALA A 259 7.32 11.46 18.50
N VAL A 260 7.40 12.66 19.08
CA VAL A 260 8.54 13.57 18.92
C VAL A 260 9.09 13.94 20.29
N SER A 261 10.39 13.80 20.47
CA SER A 261 11.11 14.28 21.66
C SER A 261 12.29 15.15 21.25
N THR A 262 12.97 15.76 22.20
CA THR A 262 14.07 16.70 21.93
C THR A 262 15.43 16.06 22.13
N ARG A 263 16.43 16.56 21.39
CA ARG A 263 17.82 16.36 21.75
C ARG A 263 18.19 17.30 22.90
N GLN A 264 19.20 16.90 23.66
CA GLN A 264 19.75 17.73 24.74
C GLN A 264 20.09 19.13 24.22
N GLY A 265 19.68 20.16 24.98
CA GLY A 265 19.89 21.56 24.63
C GLY A 265 18.78 22.19 23.77
N PHE A 266 17.69 21.46 23.46
CA PHE A 266 16.56 22.00 22.65
C PHE A 266 17.00 22.52 21.28
N VAL A 267 18.04 21.93 20.70
CA VAL A 267 18.60 22.36 19.41
C VAL A 267 17.89 21.67 18.23
N GLU A 268 17.47 20.41 18.41
CA GLU A 268 16.77 19.64 17.40
C GLU A 268 15.70 18.75 18.04
N ALA A 269 14.63 18.53 17.28
CA ALA A 269 13.64 17.52 17.58
C ALA A 269 14.04 16.18 16.97
N ARG A 270 13.53 15.09 17.52
CA ARG A 270 13.70 13.73 17.01
C ARG A 270 12.35 13.06 16.98
N ALA A 271 11.89 12.74 15.78
CA ALA A 271 10.72 11.92 15.57
C ALA A 271 11.09 10.43 15.72
N CYS A 272 10.21 9.66 16.36
CA CYS A 272 10.27 8.20 16.35
C CYS A 272 9.84 7.66 14.98
N ARG A 273 9.70 6.34 14.87
CA ARG A 273 9.23 5.71 13.65
C ARG A 273 7.76 6.07 13.41
N LEU A 274 7.46 6.51 12.20
CA LEU A 274 6.10 6.74 11.74
C LEU A 274 5.36 5.41 11.58
N VAL A 275 4.16 5.31 12.14
CA VAL A 275 3.24 4.19 11.92
C VAL A 275 2.02 4.71 11.17
N VAL A 276 1.62 3.98 10.12
CA VAL A 276 0.38 4.21 9.39
C VAL A 276 -0.36 2.88 9.33
N MET A 277 -1.65 2.90 9.66
CA MET A 277 -2.48 1.70 9.68
C MET A 277 -2.48 1.02 8.29
N PRO A 278 -2.42 -0.33 8.21
CA PRO A 278 -2.28 -1.06 6.95
C PRO A 278 -3.28 -0.65 5.86
N GLU A 279 -4.54 -0.45 6.24
CA GLU A 279 -5.63 -0.02 5.38
C GLU A 279 -5.46 1.39 4.80
N TRP A 280 -4.57 2.21 5.38
CA TRP A 280 -4.22 3.56 4.91
C TRP A 280 -2.84 3.65 4.25
N GLN A 281 -2.07 2.55 4.19
CA GLN A 281 -0.78 2.52 3.51
C GLN A 281 -0.94 2.64 2.00
N GLY A 282 -0.10 3.47 1.36
CA GLY A 282 -0.23 3.81 -0.06
C GLY A 282 -1.10 5.05 -0.35
N ALA A 283 -1.94 5.47 0.61
CA ALA A 283 -2.81 6.65 0.49
C ALA A 283 -2.05 7.99 0.44
N GLY A 284 -0.77 8.01 0.83
CA GLY A 284 0.05 9.22 0.96
C GLY A 284 -0.08 9.94 2.32
N VAL A 285 -0.88 9.40 3.24
CA VAL A 285 -1.13 9.94 4.60
C VAL A 285 0.18 10.16 5.36
N GLY A 286 1.05 9.14 5.39
CA GLY A 286 2.24 9.16 6.23
C GLY A 286 3.20 10.33 5.99
N MET A 287 3.52 10.64 4.73
CA MET A 287 4.42 11.75 4.41
C MET A 287 3.80 13.11 4.73
N ARG A 288 2.50 13.30 4.44
CA ARG A 288 1.80 14.55 4.76
C ARG A 288 1.75 14.77 6.27
N PHE A 289 1.34 13.73 7.02
CA PHE A 289 1.30 13.74 8.47
C PHE A 289 2.66 14.07 9.11
N LEU A 290 3.72 13.36 8.69
CA LEU A 290 5.08 13.60 9.21
C LEU A 290 5.57 15.01 8.88
N ASN A 291 5.36 15.49 7.65
CA ASN A 291 5.77 16.82 7.23
C ASN A 291 5.07 17.91 8.04
N THR A 292 3.75 17.80 8.26
CA THR A 292 2.99 18.77 9.04
C THR A 292 3.52 18.88 10.46
N ILE A 293 3.77 17.75 11.13
CA ILE A 293 4.32 17.74 12.50
C ILE A 293 5.74 18.30 12.52
N CYS A 294 6.57 17.99 11.53
CA CYS A 294 7.93 18.53 11.45
C CYS A 294 7.93 20.05 11.19
N GLN A 295 6.98 20.55 10.40
CA GLN A 295 6.78 21.97 10.17
C GLN A 295 6.31 22.68 11.45
N MET A 296 5.33 22.12 12.17
CA MET A 296 4.91 22.65 13.49
C MET A 296 6.09 22.78 14.46
N TRP A 297 6.94 21.76 14.56
CA TRP A 297 8.12 21.82 15.43
C TRP A 297 9.15 22.85 14.96
N ARG A 298 9.35 22.96 13.65
CA ARG A 298 10.23 23.97 13.05
C ARG A 298 9.75 25.39 13.35
N ASP A 299 8.44 25.61 13.34
CA ASP A 299 7.82 26.92 13.60
C ASP A 299 7.68 27.23 15.10
N GLY A 300 8.13 26.33 15.97
CA GLY A 300 8.02 26.49 17.42
C GLY A 300 6.62 26.17 17.98
N GLN A 301 5.70 25.67 17.15
CA GLN A 301 4.39 25.14 17.55
C GLN A 301 4.53 23.76 18.21
N ASN A 302 5.27 23.73 19.30
CA ASN A 302 5.49 22.57 20.14
C ASN A 302 5.39 22.99 21.61
N ARG A 303 5.34 22.02 22.52
CA ARG A 303 5.17 22.29 23.96
C ARG A 303 6.23 23.18 24.61
N TYR A 304 7.33 23.46 23.91
CA TYR A 304 8.42 24.30 24.40
C TYR A 304 8.40 25.72 23.82
N GLY A 305 7.55 26.01 22.83
CA GLY A 305 7.52 27.30 22.16
C GLY A 305 8.83 27.64 21.43
N LYS A 306 9.63 26.64 21.06
CA LYS A 306 10.98 26.83 20.50
C LYS A 306 11.10 26.23 19.10
N PRO A 307 11.55 26.99 18.09
CA PRO A 307 11.87 26.48 16.76
C PRO A 307 12.91 25.36 16.82
N MET A 308 12.57 24.17 16.34
CA MET A 308 13.48 23.03 16.29
C MET A 308 13.31 22.25 14.98
N PRO A 309 14.35 22.10 14.14
CA PRO A 309 14.28 21.18 13.01
C PRO A 309 14.20 19.74 13.51
N THR A 310 13.46 18.90 12.78
CA THR A 310 13.21 17.51 13.18
C THR A 310 14.11 16.54 12.45
N LEU A 311 14.78 15.67 13.22
CA LEU A 311 15.46 14.49 12.73
C LEU A 311 14.52 13.28 12.69
N PHE A 312 14.50 12.59 11.56
CA PHE A 312 13.76 11.35 11.36
C PHE A 312 14.72 10.24 10.91
N HIS A 313 14.63 9.08 11.55
CA HIS A 313 15.49 7.93 11.24
C HIS A 313 14.64 6.77 10.74
N THR A 314 14.99 6.24 9.58
CA THR A 314 14.27 5.10 8.99
C THR A 314 15.21 4.18 8.24
N SER A 315 14.81 2.92 8.14
CA SER A 315 15.43 1.91 7.29
C SER A 315 14.46 1.38 6.23
N HIS A 316 13.21 1.87 6.22
CA HIS A 316 12.20 1.39 5.28
C HIS A 316 12.49 1.94 3.88
N PRO A 317 12.77 1.09 2.86
CA PRO A 317 13.23 1.54 1.54
C PRO A 317 12.31 2.58 0.89
N GLY A 318 10.99 2.32 0.91
CA GLY A 318 10.00 3.25 0.35
C GLY A 318 9.95 4.60 1.06
N MET A 319 10.24 4.65 2.36
CA MET A 319 10.26 5.90 3.12
C MET A 319 11.54 6.67 2.84
N CYS A 320 12.70 6.00 2.81
CA CYS A 320 13.96 6.61 2.42
C CYS A 320 13.88 7.22 1.00
N ALA A 321 13.30 6.50 0.05
CA ALA A 321 13.12 6.98 -1.32
C ALA A 321 12.11 8.16 -1.41
N ALA A 322 11.09 8.19 -0.56
CA ALA A 322 10.16 9.31 -0.48
C ALA A 322 10.85 10.57 0.10
N LEU A 323 11.60 10.41 1.19
CA LEU A 323 12.33 11.51 1.84
C LEU A 323 13.41 12.11 0.92
N ARG A 324 14.20 11.29 0.21
CA ARG A 324 15.23 11.79 -0.72
C ARG A 324 14.67 12.60 -1.89
N ARG A 325 13.46 12.27 -2.36
CA ARG A 325 12.81 12.99 -3.47
C ARG A 325 12.13 14.28 -3.03
N SER A 326 11.90 14.45 -1.72
CA SER A 326 11.20 15.61 -1.21
C SER A 326 12.18 16.77 -1.00
N PRO A 327 11.90 17.97 -1.53
CA PRO A 327 12.74 19.15 -1.30
C PRO A 327 12.69 19.63 0.16
N LEU A 328 11.75 19.13 0.97
CA LEU A 328 11.58 19.49 2.38
C LEU A 328 12.54 18.75 3.31
N TRP A 329 13.29 17.78 2.79
CA TRP A 329 14.15 16.90 3.56
C TRP A 329 15.56 16.89 2.98
N THR A 330 16.56 16.82 3.87
CA THR A 330 17.95 16.53 3.51
C THR A 330 18.40 15.26 4.22
N GLN A 331 19.13 14.40 3.52
CA GLN A 331 19.75 13.24 4.14
C GLN A 331 21.01 13.69 4.89
N VAL A 332 21.04 13.46 6.20
CA VAL A 332 22.15 13.90 7.08
C VAL A 332 23.03 12.76 7.54
N SER A 333 22.58 11.51 7.37
CA SER A 333 23.42 10.34 7.63
C SER A 333 22.94 9.12 6.85
N ALA A 334 23.90 8.25 6.52
CA ALA A 334 23.68 6.89 6.07
C ALA A 334 24.66 6.02 6.85
N ARG A 335 24.22 5.47 7.99
CA ARG A 335 25.06 4.55 8.75
C ARG A 335 24.92 3.16 8.15
N LEU A 336 26.00 2.64 7.59
CA LEU A 336 26.07 1.28 7.04
C LEU A 336 26.44 0.24 8.12
N TYR A 337 27.06 0.70 9.22
CA TYR A 337 27.49 -0.14 10.33
C TYR A 337 26.76 0.24 11.63
N GLY A 338 26.36 -0.76 12.42
CA GLY A 338 25.87 -0.52 13.77
C GLY A 338 26.96 0.04 14.68
N GLU A 339 26.65 1.05 15.50
CA GLU A 339 27.61 1.58 16.48
C GLU A 339 27.95 0.53 17.55
N ASN A 340 29.20 0.55 18.03
CA ASN A 340 29.64 -0.28 19.15
C ASN A 340 28.85 0.09 20.42
N LYS A 341 27.94 -0.81 20.84
CA LYS A 341 27.07 -0.60 22.00
C LYS A 341 27.75 -0.85 23.36
N ALA A 342 29.06 -1.08 23.42
CA ALA A 342 29.77 -1.28 24.69
C ALA A 342 29.59 -0.11 25.65
N ARG A 343 29.53 1.14 25.13
CA ARG A 343 29.26 2.32 25.96
C ARG A 343 27.84 2.33 26.54
N SER A 344 26.83 1.99 25.73
CA SER A 344 25.45 1.88 26.20
C SER A 344 25.28 0.75 27.21
N ALA A 345 25.92 -0.40 26.98
CA ALA A 345 25.96 -1.52 27.92
C ALA A 345 26.52 -1.07 29.28
N ARG A 346 27.71 -0.44 29.29
CA ARG A 346 28.34 0.11 30.51
C ARG A 346 27.46 1.13 31.22
N SER A 347 26.75 1.99 30.48
CA SER A 347 25.84 2.99 31.06
C SER A 347 24.63 2.35 31.73
N MET A 348 24.02 1.33 31.09
CA MET A 348 22.89 0.61 31.67
C MET A 348 23.30 -0.18 32.92
N THR A 349 24.48 -0.80 32.91
CA THR A 349 25.04 -1.49 34.09
C THR A 349 25.21 -0.53 35.27
N ARG A 350 25.86 0.61 35.07
CA ARG A 350 26.04 1.64 36.12
C ARG A 350 24.72 2.18 36.68
N SER A 351 23.72 2.36 35.81
CA SER A 351 22.39 2.80 36.25
C SER A 351 21.70 1.76 37.13
N ARG A 352 21.90 0.47 36.84
CA ARG A 352 21.33 -0.65 37.62
C ARG A 352 22.03 -0.86 38.94
N GLU A 353 23.36 -0.73 38.97
CA GLU A 353 24.15 -0.72 40.21
C GLU A 353 23.61 0.33 41.18
N ARG A 354 23.36 1.55 40.69
CA ARG A 354 22.78 2.64 41.51
C ARG A 354 21.35 2.36 41.96
N ALA A 355 20.57 1.61 41.19
CA ALA A 355 19.17 1.31 41.48
C ALA A 355 18.98 0.01 42.28
N GLY A 356 20.04 -0.73 42.61
CA GLY A 356 19.96 -2.00 43.36
C GLY A 356 19.26 -3.15 42.62
N THR A 357 19.02 -3.03 41.31
CA THR A 357 18.16 -3.94 40.51
C THR A 357 18.94 -4.94 39.66
N LEU A 358 20.16 -5.30 40.07
CA LEU A 358 21.03 -6.23 39.32
C LEU A 358 20.49 -7.67 39.28
N GLN A 359 19.64 -8.06 40.23
CA GLN A 359 19.04 -9.41 40.28
C GLN A 359 17.74 -9.46 39.45
N GLY A 360 17.85 -9.68 38.14
CA GLY A 360 16.70 -9.90 37.27
C GLY A 360 17.07 -9.96 35.79
N GLN A 361 17.10 -11.18 35.23
CA GLN A 361 17.20 -11.61 33.83
C GLN A 361 17.88 -10.69 32.78
N GLY A 362 18.94 -11.24 32.16
CA GLY A 362 19.76 -10.63 31.12
C GLY A 362 18.98 -9.95 30.00
N HIS A 363 18.89 -8.62 30.08
CA HIS A 363 18.47 -7.79 28.95
C HIS A 363 19.74 -7.27 28.26
N SER A 364 20.06 -7.88 27.12
CA SER A 364 21.09 -7.40 26.20
C SER A 364 20.78 -5.96 25.75
N PRO A 365 21.75 -5.08 25.46
CA PRO A 365 21.55 -3.74 24.87
C PRO A 365 20.82 -3.69 23.51
N GLY A 366 20.15 -4.79 23.13
CA GLY A 366 19.68 -5.13 21.80
C GLY A 366 20.86 -5.40 20.88
N TYR A 367 20.66 -6.28 19.89
CA TYR A 367 21.66 -6.58 18.87
C TYR A 367 22.29 -5.29 18.30
N GLY A 368 23.62 -5.18 18.44
CA GLY A 368 24.48 -4.14 17.86
C GLY A 368 25.70 -4.86 17.30
N GLY A 369 26.14 -4.47 16.10
CA GLY A 369 27.21 -5.16 15.35
C GLY A 369 26.78 -5.75 14.01
N HIS A 370 25.50 -5.68 13.64
CA HIS A 370 25.03 -6.07 12.30
C HIS A 370 24.80 -4.84 11.40
N PHE A 371 24.86 -5.03 10.09
CA PHE A 371 24.56 -4.03 9.06
C PHE A 371 23.15 -3.47 9.29
N ARG A 372 23.05 -2.28 9.90
CA ARG A 372 21.79 -1.57 10.10
C ARG A 372 21.83 -0.34 9.23
N ALA A 373 21.24 -0.43 8.05
CA ALA A 373 21.04 0.69 7.15
C ALA A 373 20.00 1.67 7.74
N VAL A 374 20.33 2.31 8.86
CA VAL A 374 19.52 3.40 9.44
C VAL A 374 19.99 4.68 8.78
N GLN A 375 19.07 5.31 8.07
CA GLN A 375 19.31 6.55 7.35
C GLN A 375 18.63 7.67 8.13
N GLY A 376 19.39 8.72 8.42
CA GLY A 376 18.90 9.90 9.11
C GLY A 376 18.60 11.02 8.12
N PHE A 377 17.42 11.59 8.24
CA PHE A 377 16.94 12.71 7.45
C PHE A 377 16.60 13.87 8.39
N ARG A 378 16.91 15.10 7.96
CA ARG A 378 16.53 16.33 8.65
C ARG A 378 15.48 17.04 7.83
N TYR A 379 14.39 17.44 8.49
CA TYR A 379 13.40 18.31 7.91
C TYR A 379 13.93 19.75 7.83
N ILE A 380 14.02 20.29 6.62
CA ILE A 380 14.51 21.65 6.37
C ILE A 380 13.37 22.65 6.11
N GLY A 381 12.13 22.16 5.97
CA GLY A 381 10.98 22.98 5.64
C GLY A 381 10.95 23.39 4.17
N GLY A 382 9.78 23.81 3.70
CA GLY A 382 9.63 24.53 2.44
C GLY A 382 9.31 25.97 2.78
N ALA A 383 9.75 26.92 1.94
CA ALA A 383 9.07 28.20 1.93
C ALA A 383 7.57 27.90 1.72
N THR A 384 6.72 28.38 2.61
CA THR A 384 5.29 28.43 2.39
C THR A 384 5.05 29.30 1.16
N CYS A 385 5.09 28.71 -0.04
CA CYS A 385 4.37 29.28 -1.15
C CYS A 385 2.90 29.14 -0.78
N ALA A 386 2.34 30.22 -0.25
CA ALA A 386 0.90 30.39 -0.19
C ALA A 386 0.36 30.27 -1.63
N SER A 387 -0.35 29.18 -1.92
CA SER A 387 -1.25 29.05 -3.06
C SER A 387 -2.18 27.87 -2.83
#